data_AF-A0A6N8Z2R8-F1
#
_entry.id   AF-A0A6N8Z2R8-F1
#
_cell.length_a   1.000
_cell.length_b   1.000
_cell.length_c   1.000
_cell.angle_alpha   90.00
_cell.angle_beta   90.00
_cell.angle_gamma   90.00
#
_symmetry.space_group_name_H-M   'P 1'
#
loop_
_entity.id
_entity.type
_entity.pdbx_description
1 polymer ?
#
loop_
_entity_poly.entity_id
_entity_poly.type
_entity_poly.pdbx_seq_one_letter_code
_entity_poly.pdbx_strand_id
1 'polypeptide(L)'
;MTSTDGHMREVYPVGGESYRYRIADMDGLFTIEVEGEGPTGPKAEITIGIESRQAGEGLCRTQSGRTHPFAWAWVGTELHLWLDGQLFVFERAETRRRGGAENNEASGDIVAPMPGAVLEVLVGEGERVEAGQTILLLESMKMELAITAPRSGVVRRVAVQPGQQVERGMRLVELEGEG
;
A
#
# COMPACT_ATOMS: atom_id res chain seq x y z
N MET A 1 -20.91 5.35 -8.31
CA MET A 1 -20.16 4.12 -8.63
C MET A 1 -18.74 4.51 -8.97
N THR A 2 -17.85 4.32 -8.01
CA THR A 2 -16.41 4.45 -8.22
C THR A 2 -15.89 3.03 -8.30
N SER A 3 -15.20 2.69 -9.39
CA SER A 3 -14.56 1.39 -9.58
C SER A 3 -13.07 1.53 -9.34
N THR A 4 -12.51 0.68 -8.49
CA THR A 4 -11.08 0.65 -8.20
C THR A 4 -10.53 -0.74 -8.46
N ASP A 5 -9.60 -0.86 -9.41
CA ASP A 5 -8.87 -2.09 -9.67
C ASP A 5 -7.66 -2.21 -8.72
N GLY A 6 -7.38 -3.41 -8.22
CA GLY A 6 -6.27 -3.65 -7.30
C GLY A 6 -5.73 -5.08 -7.34
N HIS A 7 -4.72 -5.34 -6.52
CA HIS A 7 -4.07 -6.64 -6.38
C HIS A 7 -4.32 -7.20 -4.97
N MET A 8 -4.81 -8.43 -4.89
CA MET A 8 -5.01 -9.18 -3.65
C MET A 8 -4.04 -10.36 -3.64
N ARG A 9 -3.38 -10.58 -2.49
CA ARG A 9 -2.53 -11.74 -2.28
C ARG A 9 -3.23 -12.73 -1.34
N GLU A 10 -3.25 -13.99 -1.73
CA GLU A 10 -3.58 -15.07 -0.81
C GLU A 10 -2.38 -15.32 0.12
N VAL A 11 -2.61 -15.10 1.40
CA VAL A 11 -1.57 -15.25 2.44
C VAL A 11 -1.69 -16.62 3.12
N TYR A 12 -2.89 -17.20 3.12
CA TYR A 12 -3.12 -18.53 3.68
C TYR A 12 -4.23 -19.30 2.93
N PRO A 13 -4.00 -20.58 2.57
CA PRO A 13 -2.72 -21.31 2.63
C PRO A 13 -1.62 -20.62 1.83
N VAL A 14 -0.35 -20.91 2.13
CA VAL A 14 0.80 -20.27 1.45
C VAL A 14 0.84 -20.72 -0.02
N GLY A 15 0.08 -20.04 -0.87
CA GLY A 15 -0.05 -20.32 -2.30
C GLY A 15 0.72 -19.34 -3.18
N GLY A 16 0.94 -18.09 -2.72
CA GLY A 16 1.64 -17.06 -3.51
C GLY A 16 0.84 -16.52 -4.70
N GLU A 17 -0.39 -16.98 -4.90
CA GLU A 17 -1.26 -16.56 -5.98
C GLU A 17 -1.72 -15.11 -5.77
N SER A 18 -1.64 -14.34 -6.85
CA SER A 18 -2.05 -12.92 -6.89
C SER A 18 -3.25 -12.77 -7.79
N TYR A 19 -4.35 -12.26 -7.25
CA TYR A 19 -5.61 -12.10 -7.95
C TYR A 19 -5.85 -10.63 -8.28
N ARG A 20 -6.31 -10.35 -9.51
CA ARG A 20 -6.85 -9.02 -9.84
C ARG A 20 -8.26 -8.94 -9.33
N TYR A 21 -8.56 -7.87 -8.60
CA TYR A 21 -9.91 -7.59 -8.15
C TYR A 21 -10.38 -6.23 -8.65
N ARG A 22 -11.70 -6.10 -8.82
CA ARG A 22 -12.37 -4.82 -8.99
C ARG A 22 -13.32 -4.59 -7.84
N ILE A 23 -13.17 -3.44 -7.18
CA ILE A 23 -14.09 -2.96 -6.16
C ILE A 23 -15.05 -1.97 -6.78
N ALA A 24 -16.35 -2.28 -6.76
CA ALA A 24 -17.39 -1.30 -7.02
C ALA A 24 -18.01 -0.84 -5.68
N ASP A 25 -17.84 0.43 -5.35
CA ASP A 25 -18.51 1.07 -4.21
C ASP A 25 -19.91 1.56 -4.63
N MET A 26 -20.92 1.00 -3.97
CA MET A 26 -22.31 1.42 -4.02
C MET A 26 -22.84 1.64 -2.61
N ASP A 27 -22.81 2.90 -2.14
CA ASP A 27 -23.42 3.32 -0.88
C ASP A 27 -22.94 2.52 0.36
N GLY A 28 -21.65 2.15 0.40
CA GLY A 28 -21.07 1.35 1.49
C GLY A 28 -21.15 -0.17 1.28
N LEU A 29 -21.70 -0.61 0.14
CA LEU A 29 -21.59 -1.99 -0.33
C LEU A 29 -20.38 -2.11 -1.26
N PHE A 30 -19.48 -3.05 -0.99
CA PHE A 30 -18.27 -3.27 -1.78
C PHE A 30 -18.40 -4.58 -2.58
N THR A 31 -18.61 -4.49 -3.88
CA THR A 31 -18.54 -5.69 -4.73
C THR A 31 -17.09 -5.96 -5.09
N ILE A 32 -16.57 -7.15 -4.76
CA ILE A 32 -15.24 -7.62 -5.14
C ILE A 32 -15.39 -8.63 -6.28
N GLU A 33 -15.16 -8.19 -7.51
CA GLU A 33 -15.04 -9.10 -8.64
C GLU A 33 -13.63 -9.66 -8.69
N VAL A 34 -13.45 -10.98 -8.57
CA VAL A 34 -12.13 -11.63 -8.68
C VAL A 34 -11.97 -12.23 -10.08
N GLU A 35 -10.98 -11.75 -10.84
CA GLU A 35 -10.63 -12.31 -12.14
C GLU A 35 -9.59 -13.45 -11.98
N GLY A 36 -10.03 -14.72 -12.02
CA GLY A 36 -9.14 -15.90 -11.98
C GLY A 36 -9.79 -17.19 -11.44
N GLU A 37 -9.03 -18.28 -11.33
CA GLU A 37 -9.38 -19.46 -10.51
C GLU A 37 -9.14 -19.12 -9.04
N GLY A 38 -10.11 -18.44 -8.44
CA GLY A 38 -10.07 -18.04 -7.04
C GLY A 38 -10.50 -19.18 -6.11
N PRO A 39 -10.48 -18.94 -4.78
CA PRO A 39 -10.88 -19.91 -3.74
C PRO A 39 -12.29 -20.50 -3.92
N THR A 40 -13.17 -19.79 -4.64
CA THR A 40 -14.56 -20.18 -4.87
C THR A 40 -14.82 -20.72 -6.29
N GLY A 41 -13.77 -20.87 -7.12
CA GLY A 41 -13.81 -21.41 -8.48
C GLY A 41 -13.39 -20.41 -9.58
N PRO A 42 -13.46 -20.81 -10.87
CA PRO A 42 -13.13 -19.92 -11.99
C PRO A 42 -14.13 -18.76 -12.10
N LYS A 43 -13.62 -17.52 -12.12
CA LYS A 43 -14.37 -16.25 -12.23
C LYS A 43 -15.41 -16.06 -11.12
N ALA A 44 -14.96 -16.01 -9.88
CA ALA A 44 -15.83 -15.70 -8.77
C ALA A 44 -16.07 -14.19 -8.62
N GLU A 45 -17.30 -13.76 -8.80
CA GLU A 45 -17.77 -12.47 -8.30
C GLU A 45 -18.25 -12.65 -6.86
N ILE A 46 -17.64 -11.89 -5.93
CA ILE A 46 -17.92 -11.95 -4.51
C ILE A 46 -18.38 -10.57 -4.05
N THR A 47 -19.67 -10.41 -3.78
CA THR A 47 -20.20 -9.15 -3.22
C THR A 47 -20.11 -9.17 -1.70
N ILE A 48 -19.44 -8.18 -1.11
CA ILE A 48 -19.27 -8.04 0.34
C ILE A 48 -19.79 -6.67 0.79
N GLY A 49 -20.90 -6.64 1.53
CA GLY A 49 -21.36 -5.42 2.18
C GLY A 49 -20.45 -5.07 3.35
N ILE A 50 -19.70 -3.96 3.26
CA ILE A 50 -18.87 -3.46 4.37
C ILE A 50 -19.36 -2.05 4.73
N GLU A 51 -20.41 -1.99 5.54
CA GLU A 51 -21.07 -0.73 5.91
C GLU A 51 -20.33 0.08 6.99
N SER A 52 -19.19 -0.41 7.48
CA SER A 52 -18.45 0.16 8.60
C SER A 52 -16.94 0.03 8.40
N ARG A 53 -16.15 0.85 9.12
CA ARG A 53 -14.69 0.64 9.27
C ARG A 53 -14.33 -0.24 10.47
N GLN A 54 -15.31 -0.61 11.28
CA GLN A 54 -15.13 -1.54 12.39
C GLN A 54 -15.15 -2.96 11.86
N ALA A 55 -14.19 -3.80 12.27
CA ALA A 55 -14.14 -5.21 11.89
C ALA A 55 -15.51 -5.89 12.01
N GLY A 56 -15.79 -6.79 11.07
CA GLY A 56 -17.10 -7.44 10.98
C GLY A 56 -17.02 -8.82 10.35
N GLU A 57 -18.12 -9.55 10.45
CA GLU A 57 -18.28 -10.87 9.85
C GLU A 57 -19.65 -10.99 9.19
N GLY A 58 -19.77 -11.93 8.26
CA GLY A 58 -21.01 -12.13 7.51
C GLY A 58 -20.99 -13.36 6.63
N LEU A 59 -22.02 -13.46 5.79
CA LEU A 59 -22.16 -14.51 4.79
C LEU A 59 -22.23 -13.86 3.41
N CYS A 60 -21.37 -14.28 2.49
CA CYS A 60 -21.48 -13.90 1.08
C CYS A 60 -22.02 -15.07 0.27
N ARG A 61 -22.78 -14.78 -0.79
CA ARG A 61 -23.28 -15.79 -1.73
C ARG A 61 -22.55 -15.65 -3.05
N THR A 62 -21.97 -16.72 -3.56
CA THR A 62 -21.37 -16.75 -4.90
C THR A 62 -22.45 -16.85 -5.96
N GLN A 63 -22.13 -16.52 -7.22
CA GLN A 63 -23.04 -16.70 -8.35
C GLN A 63 -23.55 -18.15 -8.50
N SER A 64 -22.78 -19.15 -8.04
CA SER A 64 -23.21 -20.56 -7.98
C SER A 64 -24.30 -20.85 -6.94
N GLY A 65 -24.73 -19.86 -6.16
CA GLY A 65 -25.72 -19.98 -5.10
C GLY A 65 -25.17 -20.48 -3.77
N ARG A 66 -23.89 -20.89 -3.72
CA ARG A 66 -23.20 -21.32 -2.50
C ARG A 66 -22.97 -20.15 -1.56
N THR A 67 -23.19 -20.38 -0.27
CA THR A 67 -23.00 -19.40 0.79
C THR A 67 -21.69 -19.68 1.53
N HIS A 68 -20.90 -18.64 1.74
CA HIS A 68 -19.56 -18.72 2.29
C HIS A 68 -19.43 -17.73 3.46
N PRO A 69 -18.99 -18.17 4.65
CA PRO A 69 -18.67 -17.26 5.73
C PRO A 69 -17.45 -16.41 5.40
N PHE A 70 -17.53 -15.13 5.76
CA PHE A 70 -16.39 -14.24 5.71
C PHE A 70 -16.27 -13.43 7.00
N ALA A 71 -15.05 -12.99 7.28
CA ALA A 71 -14.74 -11.99 8.31
C ALA A 71 -13.73 -11.01 7.74
N TRP A 72 -13.74 -9.77 8.22
CA TRP A 72 -12.84 -8.76 7.72
C TRP A 72 -12.40 -7.80 8.83
N ALA A 73 -11.20 -7.27 8.69
CA ALA A 73 -10.66 -6.26 9.57
C ALA A 73 -9.66 -5.36 8.83
N TRP A 74 -9.57 -4.11 9.25
CA TRP A 74 -8.45 -3.25 8.88
C TRP A 74 -7.26 -3.52 9.81
N VAL A 75 -6.11 -3.82 9.23
CA VAL A 75 -4.82 -3.92 9.94
C VAL A 75 -3.89 -2.87 9.35
N GLY A 76 -3.70 -1.76 10.08
CA GLY A 76 -3.03 -0.59 9.54
C GLY A 76 -3.79 -0.02 8.33
N THR A 77 -3.17 -0.09 7.15
CA THR A 77 -3.77 0.35 5.88
C THR A 77 -4.29 -0.80 5.02
N GLU A 78 -4.11 -2.04 5.46
CA GLU A 78 -4.49 -3.23 4.73
C GLU A 78 -5.89 -3.69 5.15
N LEU A 79 -6.67 -4.17 4.18
CA LEU A 79 -7.90 -4.89 4.47
C LEU A 79 -7.57 -6.38 4.48
N HIS A 80 -7.76 -7.01 5.63
CA HIS A 80 -7.65 -8.45 5.81
C HIS A 80 -9.04 -9.05 5.68
N LEU A 81 -9.21 -10.01 4.79
CA LEU A 81 -10.45 -10.72 4.54
C LEU A 81 -10.23 -12.22 4.73
N TRP A 82 -10.93 -12.80 5.67
CA TRP A 82 -11.07 -14.24 5.81
C TRP A 82 -12.29 -14.69 5.02
N LEU A 83 -12.14 -15.69 4.16
CA LEU A 83 -13.22 -16.30 3.40
C LEU A 83 -13.01 -17.81 3.38
N ASP A 84 -13.99 -18.58 3.88
CA ASP A 84 -13.87 -20.05 4.03
C ASP A 84 -12.59 -20.52 4.75
N GLY A 85 -12.04 -19.70 5.65
CA GLY A 85 -10.80 -19.99 6.37
C GLY A 85 -9.52 -19.65 5.61
N GLN A 86 -9.61 -19.13 4.38
CA GLN A 86 -8.50 -18.57 3.63
C GLN A 86 -8.36 -17.08 3.93
N LEU A 87 -7.12 -16.61 4.08
CA LEU A 87 -6.81 -15.20 4.34
C LEU A 87 -6.33 -14.52 3.07
N PHE A 88 -7.06 -13.49 2.70
CA PHE A 88 -6.73 -12.57 1.64
C PHE A 88 -6.35 -11.22 2.23
N VAL A 89 -5.20 -10.70 1.80
CA VAL A 89 -4.77 -9.36 2.15
C VAL A 89 -4.90 -8.48 0.92
N PHE A 90 -5.74 -7.46 1.05
CA PHE A 90 -5.94 -6.43 0.07
C PHE A 90 -5.01 -5.29 0.42
N GLU A 91 -3.93 -5.18 -0.35
CA GLU A 91 -3.17 -3.94 -0.39
C GLU A 91 -4.07 -2.90 -1.05
N ARG A 92 -4.31 -1.80 -0.35
CA ARG A 92 -5.23 -0.76 -0.81
C ARG A 92 -4.73 -0.25 -2.16
N ALA A 93 -5.45 -0.56 -3.24
CA ALA A 93 -5.36 0.24 -4.44
C ALA A 93 -5.96 1.60 -4.07
N GLU A 94 -5.09 2.53 -3.70
CA GLU A 94 -5.53 3.89 -3.43
C GLU A 94 -6.21 4.39 -4.70
N THR A 95 -7.52 4.63 -4.61
CA THR A 95 -8.27 5.40 -5.61
C THR A 95 -7.42 6.61 -5.97
N ARG A 96 -6.86 6.57 -7.18
CA ARG A 96 -6.06 7.59 -7.84
C ARG A 96 -6.80 8.92 -7.74
N ARG A 97 -6.62 9.65 -6.64
CA ARG A 97 -6.89 11.09 -6.60
C ARG A 97 -5.69 11.72 -7.30
N ARG A 98 -5.93 12.00 -8.58
CA ARG A 98 -5.08 12.75 -9.51
C ARG A 98 -4.12 13.70 -8.79
N GLY A 99 -2.83 13.37 -8.86
CA GLY A 99 -1.70 14.22 -8.48
C GLY A 99 -0.45 13.35 -8.58
N GLY A 100 0.29 13.49 -9.69
CA GLY A 100 1.12 12.42 -10.22
C GLY A 100 2.36 12.03 -9.42
N ALA A 101 2.79 10.79 -9.66
CA ALA A 101 4.18 10.35 -9.65
C ALA A 101 4.18 8.90 -10.19
N GLU A 102 4.21 8.77 -11.51
CA GLU A 102 4.57 7.50 -12.15
C GLU A 102 6.11 7.40 -12.20
N ASN A 103 6.61 6.18 -11.95
CA ASN A 103 7.99 5.69 -12.07
C ASN A 103 8.93 5.98 -10.89
N ASN A 104 9.04 5.01 -9.98
CA ASN A 104 10.08 5.01 -8.94
C ASN A 104 11.00 3.78 -8.95
N GLU A 105 11.18 3.17 -10.12
CA GLU A 105 12.20 2.12 -10.32
C GLU A 105 13.38 2.61 -11.19
N ALA A 106 13.34 3.89 -11.63
CA ALA A 106 14.40 4.49 -12.45
C ALA A 106 14.84 5.91 -12.01
N SER A 107 14.24 6.51 -10.96
CA SER A 107 14.44 7.94 -10.66
C SER A 107 15.53 8.26 -9.63
N GLY A 108 16.08 7.27 -8.91
CA GLY A 108 17.05 7.56 -7.84
C GLY A 108 16.44 8.30 -6.64
N ASP A 109 15.12 8.25 -6.49
CA ASP A 109 14.43 8.87 -5.36
C ASP A 109 14.53 8.03 -4.10
N ILE A 110 14.75 8.72 -2.98
CA ILE A 110 14.68 8.17 -1.64
C ILE A 110 13.34 8.61 -1.04
N VAL A 111 12.52 7.64 -0.66
CA VAL A 111 11.14 7.86 -0.19
C VAL A 111 10.96 7.43 1.26
N ALA A 112 9.92 7.96 1.92
CA ALA A 112 9.58 7.60 3.28
C ALA A 112 9.11 6.14 3.37
N PRO A 113 9.73 5.28 4.20
CA PRO A 113 9.35 3.87 4.32
C PRO A 113 8.03 3.69 5.10
N MET A 114 7.69 4.67 5.94
CA MET A 114 6.51 4.69 6.79
C MET A 114 6.07 6.15 7.06
N PRO A 115 4.81 6.39 7.45
CA PRO A 115 4.37 7.71 7.87
C PRO A 115 5.09 8.18 9.15
N GLY A 116 5.39 9.47 9.22
CA GLY A 116 6.11 10.06 10.35
C GLY A 116 6.36 11.56 10.21
N ALA A 117 7.05 12.13 11.18
CA ALA A 117 7.51 13.52 11.16
C ALA A 117 9.00 13.58 10.80
N VAL A 118 9.42 14.51 9.96
CA VAL A 118 10.85 14.77 9.74
C VAL A 118 11.41 15.44 10.99
N LEU A 119 12.35 14.79 11.68
CA LEU A 119 13.04 15.38 12.83
C LEU A 119 14.14 16.32 12.36
N GLU A 120 14.98 15.82 11.45
CA GLU A 120 16.17 16.53 10.98
C GLU A 120 16.52 16.09 9.56
N VAL A 121 17.03 17.03 8.77
CA VAL A 121 17.63 16.75 7.46
C VAL A 121 19.13 17.01 7.60
N LEU A 122 19.94 15.99 7.29
CA LEU A 122 21.39 15.99 7.53
C LEU A 122 22.21 16.31 6.28
N VAL A 123 21.55 16.48 5.12
CA VAL A 123 22.21 16.74 3.83
C VAL A 123 21.56 17.91 3.10
N GLY A 124 22.35 18.60 2.29
CA GLY A 124 21.90 19.69 1.42
C GLY A 124 21.85 19.32 -0.07
N GLU A 125 21.18 20.15 -0.87
CA GLU A 125 21.25 20.07 -2.34
C GLU A 125 22.69 20.34 -2.82
N GLY A 126 23.16 19.55 -3.79
CA GLY A 126 24.53 19.55 -4.29
C GLY A 126 25.54 18.77 -3.43
N GLU A 127 25.12 18.23 -2.29
CA GLU A 127 26.01 17.47 -1.40
C GLU A 127 26.25 16.06 -1.93
N ARG A 128 27.47 15.54 -1.75
CA ARG A 128 27.81 14.16 -2.11
C ARG A 128 27.60 13.24 -0.91
N VAL A 129 26.86 12.15 -1.12
CA VAL A 129 26.56 11.15 -0.10
C VAL A 129 27.14 9.79 -0.49
N GLU A 130 27.46 8.97 0.52
CA GLU A 130 27.88 7.58 0.36
C GLU A 130 26.74 6.59 0.58
N ALA A 131 26.80 5.42 -0.04
CA ALA A 131 25.86 4.33 0.25
C ALA A 131 25.88 3.99 1.75
N GLY A 132 24.70 3.96 2.37
CA GLY A 132 24.54 3.74 3.81
C GLY A 132 24.71 4.99 4.68
N GLN A 133 25.12 6.13 4.12
CA GLN A 133 25.19 7.40 4.86
C GLN A 133 23.77 7.83 5.28
N THR A 134 23.60 8.20 6.55
CA THR A 134 22.35 8.78 7.04
C THR A 134 22.13 10.17 6.46
N ILE A 135 20.96 10.41 5.88
CA ILE A 135 20.63 11.67 5.19
C ILE A 135 19.52 12.47 5.88
N LEU A 136 18.67 11.82 6.67
CA LEU A 136 17.65 12.46 7.49
C LEU A 136 17.13 11.51 8.57
N LEU A 137 16.47 12.08 9.57
CA LEU A 137 15.84 11.38 10.68
C LEU A 137 14.33 11.56 10.62
N LEU A 138 13.58 10.47 10.74
CA LEU A 138 12.13 10.47 10.88
C LEU A 138 11.73 10.07 12.30
N GLU A 139 10.68 10.68 12.83
CA GLU A 139 9.97 10.21 14.01
C GLU A 139 8.71 9.47 13.58
N SER A 140 8.53 8.24 14.07
CA SER A 140 7.24 7.57 14.02
C SER A 140 7.04 6.75 15.30
N MET A 141 5.81 6.78 15.84
CA MET A 141 5.47 6.05 17.08
C MET A 141 6.42 6.35 18.26
N LYS A 142 6.87 7.61 18.41
CA LYS A 142 7.85 8.06 19.43
C LYS A 142 9.23 7.43 19.31
N MET A 143 9.55 6.87 18.16
CA MET A 143 10.86 6.32 17.84
C MET A 143 11.46 7.05 16.65
N GLU A 144 12.78 7.23 16.70
CA GLU A 144 13.57 7.78 15.61
C GLU A 144 13.99 6.67 14.64
N LEU A 145 13.89 6.95 13.34
CA LEU A 145 14.36 6.13 12.25
C LEU A 145 15.33 6.92 11.39
N ALA A 146 16.56 6.43 11.29
CA ALA A 146 17.56 6.93 10.37
C ALA A 146 17.24 6.47 8.94
N ILE A 147 17.08 7.42 8.01
CA ILE A 147 16.98 7.13 6.58
C ILE A 147 18.37 7.28 5.98
N THR A 148 18.81 6.24 5.27
CA THR A 148 20.13 6.15 4.67
C THR A 148 20.06 6.19 3.14
N ALA A 149 21.14 6.67 2.51
CA ALA A 149 21.25 6.66 1.06
C ALA A 149 21.43 5.21 0.55
N PRO A 150 20.62 4.74 -0.42
CA PRO A 150 20.74 3.37 -0.94
C PRO A 150 21.98 3.17 -1.83
N ARG A 151 22.56 4.26 -2.32
CA ARG A 151 23.78 4.30 -3.14
C ARG A 151 24.53 5.61 -2.93
N SER A 152 25.80 5.64 -3.33
CA SER A 152 26.56 6.88 -3.39
C SER A 152 26.06 7.76 -4.54
N GLY A 153 26.07 9.08 -4.36
CA GLY A 153 25.57 10.01 -5.37
C GLY A 153 25.63 11.46 -4.92
N VAL A 154 25.15 12.37 -5.76
CA VAL A 154 24.96 13.79 -5.41
C VAL A 154 23.48 14.02 -5.14
N VAL A 155 23.16 14.71 -4.04
CA VAL A 155 21.80 15.12 -3.69
C VAL A 155 21.36 16.17 -4.68
N ARG A 156 20.43 15.83 -5.57
CA ARG A 156 19.85 16.77 -6.52
C ARG A 156 18.83 17.69 -5.85
N ARG A 157 18.01 17.14 -4.96
CA ARG A 157 16.93 17.88 -4.31
C ARG A 157 16.60 17.29 -2.95
N VAL A 158 16.32 18.14 -1.98
CA VAL A 158 15.67 17.77 -0.71
C VAL A 158 14.20 18.21 -0.79
N ALA A 159 13.27 17.26 -0.70
CA ALA A 159 11.84 17.50 -0.92
C ALA A 159 11.06 17.80 0.39
N VAL A 160 11.75 17.79 1.53
CA VAL A 160 11.15 17.91 2.86
C VAL A 160 11.94 18.86 3.77
N GLN A 161 11.32 19.29 4.86
CA GLN A 161 11.94 20.13 5.89
C GLN A 161 11.67 19.59 7.30
N PRO A 162 12.50 19.90 8.31
CA PRO A 162 12.23 19.54 9.70
C PRO A 162 10.83 19.97 10.17
N GLY A 163 10.18 19.11 10.94
CA GLY A 163 8.80 19.25 11.43
C GLY A 163 7.71 18.84 10.43
N GLN A 164 8.05 18.56 9.16
CA GLN A 164 7.07 18.18 8.15
C GLN A 164 6.53 16.75 8.38
N GLN A 165 5.22 16.57 8.25
CA GLN A 165 4.60 15.24 8.21
C GLN A 165 4.78 14.62 6.82
N VAL A 166 5.18 13.36 6.78
CA VAL A 166 5.38 12.58 5.55
C VAL A 166 4.55 11.30 5.59
N GLU A 167 4.07 10.88 4.43
CA GLU A 167 3.35 9.63 4.22
C GLU A 167 4.29 8.58 3.60
N ARG A 168 3.95 7.29 3.73
CA ARG A 168 4.71 6.23 3.06
C ARG A 168 4.80 6.49 1.55
N GLY A 169 5.99 6.33 0.99
CA GLY A 169 6.25 6.57 -0.44
C GLY A 169 6.42 8.03 -0.82
N MET A 170 6.22 8.98 0.10
CA MET A 170 6.51 10.39 -0.16
C MET A 170 8.00 10.59 -0.39
N ARG A 171 8.36 11.30 -1.46
CA ARG A 171 9.76 11.63 -1.77
C ARG A 171 10.37 12.48 -0.66
N LEU A 172 11.55 12.06 -0.20
CA LEU A 172 12.34 12.76 0.80
C LEU A 172 13.53 13.46 0.15
N VAL A 173 14.31 12.70 -0.63
CA VAL A 173 15.52 13.17 -1.30
C VAL A 173 15.58 12.58 -2.70
N GLU A 174 16.08 13.34 -3.66
CA GLU A 174 16.36 12.89 -5.02
C GLU A 174 17.87 12.89 -5.22
N LEU A 175 18.44 11.75 -5.65
CA LEU A 175 19.83 11.69 -6.07
C LEU A 175 19.93 11.91 -7.58
N GLU A 176 21.02 12.50 -8.05
CA GLU A 176 21.31 12.58 -9.49
C GLU A 176 21.32 11.17 -10.11
N GLY A 177 20.63 11.00 -11.24
CA GLY A 177 20.54 9.73 -11.96
C GLY A 177 21.92 9.20 -12.36
N GLU A 178 22.08 7.88 -12.34
CA GLU A 178 23.26 7.24 -12.93
C GLU A 178 23.17 7.42 -14.45
N GLY A 179 24.04 8.26 -15.01
CA GLY A 179 24.16 8.47 -16.46
C GLY A 179 24.82 7.29 -17.16
#